data_AF-A0A1H1ZNN2-F1
#
_entry.id   AF-A0A1H1ZNN2-F1
#
_cell.length_a   1.000
_cell.length_b   1.000
_cell.length_c   1.000
_cell.angle_alpha   90.00
_cell.angle_beta   90.00
_cell.angle_gamma   90.00
#
_symmetry.space_group_name_H-M   'P 1'
#
loop_
_entity.id
_entity.type
_entity.pdbx_description
1 polymer ?
#
loop_
_entity_poly.entity_id
_entity_poly.type
_entity_poly.pdbx_seq_one_letter_code
_entity_poly.pdbx_strand_id
1 'polypeptide(L)'
;MRLTHLLALAAPIALLLPLSAQAAWPNGQREAYMKDCTIAANRSVDLKTAQQHCACSADQLNDKFTSAELAELMHPKDPSKGPSKELQTKALQVVSACRVSK
;
A
#
# COMPACT_ATOMS: atom_id res chain seq x y z
N MET A 1 -32.12 -33.90 11.57
CA MET A 1 -32.03 -34.00 10.10
C MET A 1 -33.17 -33.20 9.46
N ARG A 2 -32.91 -32.64 8.27
CA ARG A 2 -33.72 -31.73 7.40
C ARG A 2 -33.63 -30.27 7.82
N LEU A 3 -32.85 -29.36 7.21
CA LEU A 3 -32.34 -29.14 5.85
C LEU A 3 -33.42 -29.01 4.77
N THR A 4 -33.85 -27.76 4.52
CA THR A 4 -34.66 -27.23 3.39
C THR A 4 -35.12 -25.82 3.81
N HIS A 5 -34.88 -24.68 3.16
CA HIS A 5 -34.68 -24.27 1.76
C HIS A 5 -33.84 -22.97 1.79
N LEU A 6 -32.72 -22.83 1.07
CA LEU A 6 -32.61 -22.40 -0.34
C LEU A 6 -33.47 -21.18 -0.73
N LEU A 7 -32.73 -20.14 -1.17
CA LEU A 7 -33.08 -19.05 -2.08
C LEU A 7 -33.62 -17.73 -1.47
N ALA A 8 -32.70 -16.76 -1.36
CA ALA A 8 -32.94 -15.39 -1.82
C ALA A 8 -31.61 -14.75 -2.25
N LEU A 9 -31.15 -15.13 -3.45
CA LEU A 9 -30.19 -14.36 -4.25
C LEU A 9 -30.88 -13.06 -4.67
N ALA A 10 -30.57 -11.94 -4.02
CA ALA A 10 -30.80 -10.60 -4.56
C ALA A 10 -30.11 -9.54 -3.70
N ALA A 11 -28.87 -9.19 -4.06
CA ALA A 11 -28.41 -7.81 -3.95
C ALA A 11 -27.30 -7.56 -4.99
N PRO A 12 -27.30 -6.37 -5.62
CA PRO A 12 -26.81 -6.16 -6.97
C PRO A 12 -25.29 -6.01 -7.01
N ILE A 13 -24.78 -6.25 -8.21
CA ILE A 13 -23.46 -5.90 -8.76
C ILE A 13 -22.91 -4.63 -8.11
N ALA A 14 -22.15 -4.77 -7.02
CA ALA A 14 -21.18 -3.77 -6.63
C ALA A 14 -19.99 -3.96 -7.56
N LEU A 15 -20.13 -3.38 -8.75
CA LEU A 15 -19.06 -2.87 -9.62
C LEU A 15 -17.81 -3.77 -9.67
N LEU A 16 -17.79 -4.60 -10.72
CA LEU A 16 -16.59 -4.94 -11.47
C LEU A 16 -15.74 -3.68 -11.65
N LEU A 17 -14.80 -3.42 -10.75
CA LEU A 17 -13.66 -2.57 -11.04
C LEU A 17 -12.45 -3.47 -11.27
N PRO A 18 -12.22 -3.97 -12.50
CA PRO A 18 -10.86 -4.26 -12.92
C PRO A 18 -10.20 -2.91 -13.22
N LEU A 19 -10.06 -2.05 -12.21
CA LEU A 19 -9.08 -0.99 -12.21
C LEU A 19 -7.90 -1.45 -11.36
N SER A 20 -7.38 -2.63 -11.68
CA SER A 20 -5.94 -2.83 -11.57
C SER A 20 -5.28 -1.97 -12.65
N ALA A 21 -5.42 -0.65 -12.55
CA ALA A 21 -4.34 0.21 -12.94
C ALA A 21 -3.22 -0.23 -12.00
N GLN A 22 -2.33 -1.10 -12.49
CA GLN A 22 -1.04 -1.35 -11.84
C GLN A 22 -0.58 0.02 -11.40
N ALA A 23 -0.43 0.26 -10.09
CA ALA A 23 -0.17 1.61 -9.63
C ALA A 23 1.00 2.13 -10.45
N ALA A 24 0.79 3.25 -11.11
CA ALA A 24 1.89 4.11 -11.45
C ALA A 24 1.96 5.07 -10.28
N TRP A 25 3.09 5.10 -9.57
CA TRP A 25 3.37 6.17 -8.64
C TRP A 25 2.98 7.51 -9.27
N PRO A 26 2.16 8.34 -8.59
CA PRO A 26 1.89 9.68 -9.08
C PRO A 26 3.21 10.44 -9.28
N ASN A 27 3.28 11.31 -10.27
CA ASN A 27 4.52 11.99 -10.66
C ASN A 27 5.23 12.62 -9.45
N GLY A 28 6.51 12.27 -9.25
CA GLY A 28 7.35 12.76 -8.15
C GLY A 28 7.11 12.11 -6.79
N GLN A 29 6.04 11.34 -6.60
CA GLN A 29 5.75 10.73 -5.29
C GLN A 29 6.68 9.55 -4.97
N ARG A 30 7.14 8.80 -5.98
CA ARG A 30 8.09 7.72 -5.75
C ARG A 30 9.41 8.27 -5.22
N GLU A 31 9.90 9.36 -5.82
CA GLU A 31 11.13 10.03 -5.43
C GLU A 31 11.00 10.62 -4.01
N ALA A 32 9.88 11.27 -3.71
CA ALA A 32 9.59 11.79 -2.37
C ALA A 32 9.57 10.66 -1.33
N TYR A 33 8.84 9.58 -1.61
CA TYR A 33 8.81 8.38 -0.76
C TYR A 33 10.20 7.81 -0.52
N MET A 34 10.98 7.60 -1.60
CA MET A 34 12.34 7.06 -1.51
C MET A 34 13.24 7.94 -0.64
N LYS A 35 13.16 9.26 -0.80
CA LYS A 35 13.93 10.22 -0.01
C LYS A 35 13.55 10.13 1.47
N ASP A 36 12.26 10.23 1.79
CA ASP A 36 11.80 10.25 3.19
C ASP A 36 11.99 8.90 3.88
N CYS A 37 11.71 7.79 3.18
CA CYS A 37 11.97 6.43 3.65
C CYS A 37 13.46 6.21 3.91
N THR A 38 14.35 6.60 2.99
CA THR A 38 15.79 6.39 3.15
C THR A 38 16.33 7.21 4.33
N ILE A 39 15.90 8.47 4.48
CA ILE A 39 16.27 9.30 5.63
C ILE A 39 15.83 8.66 6.94
N ALA A 40 14.63 8.08 6.99
CA ALA A 40 14.11 7.41 8.18
C ALA A 40 14.86 6.10 8.47
N ALA A 41 15.00 5.22 7.48
CA ALA A 41 15.62 3.91 7.63
C ALA A 41 17.13 4.00 7.95
N ASN A 42 17.83 4.99 7.38
CA ASN A 42 19.26 5.23 7.65
C ASN A 42 19.54 5.67 9.11
N ARG A 43 18.50 5.94 9.91
CA ARG A 43 18.66 6.12 11.37
C ARG A 43 18.93 4.80 12.10
N SER A 44 18.74 3.65 11.44
CA SER A 44 18.83 2.32 12.05
C SER A 44 19.73 1.34 11.29
N VAL A 45 19.92 1.55 9.99
CA VAL A 45 20.79 0.74 9.11
C VAL A 45 21.68 1.65 8.27
N ASP A 46 22.68 1.11 7.59
CA ASP A 46 23.51 1.92 6.68
C ASP A 46 22.72 2.39 5.45
N LEU A 47 23.24 3.42 4.77
CA LEU A 47 22.59 4.06 3.64
C LEU A 47 22.24 3.08 2.51
N LYS A 48 23.12 2.12 2.20
CA LYS A 48 22.90 1.18 1.11
C LYS A 48 21.76 0.23 1.46
N THR A 49 21.77 -0.30 2.68
CA THR A 49 20.69 -1.15 3.21
C THR A 49 19.35 -0.39 3.27
N ALA A 50 19.36 0.87 3.71
CA ALA A 50 18.18 1.73 3.71
C ALA A 50 17.61 1.94 2.29
N GLN A 51 18.47 2.26 1.31
CA GLN A 51 18.06 2.42 -0.08
C GLN A 51 17.46 1.14 -0.66
N GLN A 52 18.06 -0.03 -0.38
CA GLN A 52 17.54 -1.32 -0.83
C GLN A 52 16.16 -1.63 -0.22
N HIS A 53 15.99 -1.41 1.09
CA HIS A 53 14.71 -1.58 1.77
C HIS A 53 13.62 -0.69 1.17
N CYS A 54 13.92 0.59 0.98
CA CYS A 54 12.97 1.56 0.47
C CYS A 54 12.63 1.32 -1.00
N ALA A 55 13.60 0.91 -1.83
CA ALA A 55 13.36 0.57 -3.23
C ALA A 55 12.41 -0.64 -3.34
N CYS A 56 12.69 -1.72 -2.61
CA CYS A 56 11.81 -2.88 -2.55
C CYS A 56 10.41 -2.48 -2.06
N SER A 57 10.33 -1.68 -0.99
CA SER A 57 9.06 -1.22 -0.44
C SER A 57 8.27 -0.40 -1.45
N ALA A 58 8.93 0.49 -2.20
CA ALA A 58 8.29 1.29 -3.24
C ALA A 58 7.73 0.41 -4.38
N ASP A 59 8.45 -0.63 -4.76
CA ASP A 59 8.05 -1.55 -5.82
C ASP A 59 6.89 -2.46 -5.36
N GLN A 60 6.92 -2.96 -4.13
CA GLN A 60 5.83 -3.74 -3.54
C GLN A 60 4.56 -2.90 -3.37
N LEU A 61 4.69 -1.65 -2.94
CA LEU A 61 3.59 -0.71 -2.88
C LEU A 61 3.00 -0.48 -4.29
N ASN A 62 3.86 -0.29 -5.29
CA ASN A 62 3.44 -0.13 -6.68
C ASN A 62 2.71 -1.35 -7.27
N ASP A 63 3.05 -2.57 -6.82
CA ASP A 63 2.40 -3.79 -7.28
C ASP A 63 1.06 -4.06 -6.57
N LYS A 64 0.94 -3.71 -5.29
CA LYS A 64 -0.21 -4.10 -4.44
C LYS A 64 -1.22 -2.98 -4.16
N PHE A 65 -0.91 -1.74 -4.55
CA PHE A 65 -1.76 -0.59 -4.33
C PHE A 65 -2.23 -0.03 -5.67
N THR A 66 -3.34 0.71 -5.63
CA THR A 66 -3.78 1.59 -6.71
C THR A 66 -3.10 2.96 -6.59
N SER A 67 -3.04 3.73 -7.68
CA SER A 67 -2.50 5.10 -7.62
C SER A 67 -3.26 5.99 -6.63
N ALA A 68 -4.57 5.76 -6.42
CA ALA A 68 -5.39 6.48 -5.44
C ALA A 68 -5.01 6.11 -4.01
N GLU A 69 -4.81 4.83 -3.72
CA GLU A 69 -4.34 4.36 -2.41
C GLU A 69 -2.92 4.87 -2.10
N LEU A 70 -2.01 4.89 -3.07
CA LEU A 70 -0.69 5.49 -2.89
C LEU A 70 -0.77 6.99 -2.62
N ALA A 71 -1.61 7.70 -3.38
CA ALA A 71 -1.82 9.12 -3.17
C ALA A 71 -2.40 9.40 -1.78
N GLU A 72 -3.35 8.60 -1.28
CA GLU A 72 -3.89 8.74 0.07
C GLU A 72 -2.86 8.38 1.15
N LEU A 73 -2.00 7.38 0.90
CA LEU A 73 -0.95 6.99 1.84
C LEU A 73 0.08 8.11 2.02
N MET A 74 0.44 8.81 0.95
CA MET A 74 1.43 9.90 0.97
C MET A 74 0.81 11.26 1.34
N HIS A 75 -0.37 11.55 0.79
CA HIS A 75 -1.11 12.78 0.95
C HIS A 75 -2.53 12.47 1.43
N PRO A 76 -2.68 12.11 2.72
CA PRO A 76 -3.98 11.77 3.27
C PRO A 76 -4.93 12.96 3.17
N LYS A 77 -6.21 12.66 2.93
CA LYS A 77 -7.27 13.67 2.79
C LYS A 77 -7.38 14.59 4.02
N ASP A 78 -7.10 14.06 5.20
CA ASP A 78 -6.98 14.81 6.44
C ASP A 78 -5.55 14.63 7.01
N PRO A 79 -4.65 15.61 6.84
CA PRO A 79 -3.27 15.52 7.33
C PRO A 79 -3.17 15.44 8.85
N SER A 80 -4.22 15.83 9.59
CA SER A 80 -4.26 15.74 11.06
C SER A 80 -4.51 14.31 11.54
N LYS A 81 -5.11 13.46 10.69
CA LYS A 81 -5.45 12.07 11.02
C LYS A 81 -4.53 11.06 10.33
N GLY A 82 -3.90 11.46 9.23
CA GLY A 82 -3.13 10.56 8.40
C GLY A 82 -4.01 9.66 7.52
N PRO A 83 -3.41 8.70 6.80
CA PRO A 83 -4.15 7.72 6.01
C PRO A 83 -5.01 6.81 6.90
N SER A 84 -6.01 6.14 6.33
CA SER A 84 -6.85 5.22 7.11
C SER A 84 -6.02 4.11 7.79
N LYS A 85 -6.49 3.59 8.93
CA LYS A 85 -5.80 2.50 9.65
C LYS A 85 -5.67 1.22 8.82
N GLU A 86 -6.68 0.94 7.99
CA GLU A 86 -6.66 -0.19 7.06
C GLU A 86 -5.57 0.00 6.01
N LEU A 87 -5.46 1.19 5.43
CA LEU A 87 -4.44 1.51 4.43
C LEU A 87 -3.02 1.47 5.02
N GLN A 88 -2.84 1.99 6.24
CA GLN A 88 -1.58 1.88 6.99
C GLN A 88 -1.20 0.41 7.24
N THR A 89 -2.16 -0.39 7.71
CA THR A 89 -1.93 -1.81 8.02
C THR A 89 -1.57 -2.59 6.77
N LYS A 90 -2.29 -2.37 5.67
CA LYS A 90 -1.98 -2.96 4.36
C LYS A 90 -0.57 -2.58 3.91
N ALA A 91 -0.19 -1.30 4.06
CA ALA A 91 1.14 -0.83 3.65
C ALA A 91 2.24 -1.53 4.45
N LEU A 92 2.08 -1.60 5.79
CA LEU A 92 3.01 -2.30 6.67
C LEU A 92 3.14 -3.80 6.33
N GLN A 93 2.02 -4.47 6.02
CA GLN A 93 2.04 -5.87 5.61
C GLN A 93 2.82 -6.06 4.31
N VAL A 94 2.55 -5.22 3.31
CA VAL A 94 3.19 -5.29 1.99
C VAL A 94 4.70 -5.03 2.10
N VAL A 95 5.12 -3.96 2.79
CA VAL A 95 6.56 -3.64 2.92
C VAL A 95 7.30 -4.58 3.86
N SER A 96 6.59 -5.35 4.70
CA SER A 96 7.23 -6.32 5.59
C SER A 96 7.97 -7.44 4.85
N ALA A 97 7.59 -7.71 3.59
CA ALA A 97 8.28 -8.64 2.69
C ALA A 97 9.66 -8.12 2.25
N CYS A 98 9.91 -6.81 2.39
CA CYS A 98 11.16 -6.14 2.04
C CYS A 98 12.12 -5.99 3.22
N ARG A 99 11.90 -6.72 4.32
CA ARG A 99 12.84 -6.72 5.45
C ARG A 99 14.20 -7.19 4.98
N VAL A 100 15.20 -6.32 5.08
CA VAL A 100 16.57 -6.66 4.76
C VAL A 100 17.16 -7.38 5.98
N SER A 101 17.60 -8.62 5.78
CA SER A 101 18.36 -9.36 6.79
C SER A 101 19.71 -8.68 6.97
N LYS A 102 20.05 -8.41 8.23
CA LYS A 102 21.28 -7.71 8.63
C LYS A 102 22.50 -8.62 8.53
#